data_AF-A0A239EG96-F1
#
_entry.id   AF-A0A239EG96-F1
#
_cell.length_a   1.000
_cell.length_b   1.000
_cell.length_c   1.000
_cell.angle_alpha   90.00
_cell.angle_beta   90.00
_cell.angle_gamma   90.00
#
_symmetry.space_group_name_H-M   'P 1'
#
loop_
_entity.id
_entity.type
_entity.pdbx_description
1 polymer ?
#
loop_
_entity_poly.entity_id
_entity_poly.type
_entity_poly.pdbx_seq_one_letter_code
_entity_poly.pdbx_strand_id
1 'polypeptide(L)'
;MSTAAEFDEFWVHTVTVRTLIGTGAYGDVHAEPVEVTCFAEDKRRLVRNSDGKEVISETTLSGPVERSLIWTPGSLVTLPSGREATVITTSTFTSGDLDLPDHSEAVLT
;
A
#
# COMPACT_ATOMS: atom_id res chain seq x y z
N MET A 1 -13.63 18.94 -13.92
CA MET A 1 -14.22 18.24 -12.76
C MET A 1 -13.90 16.77 -12.95
N SER A 2 -12.60 16.43 -13.00
CA SER A 2 -12.19 15.06 -12.80
C SER A 2 -12.53 14.72 -11.36
N THR A 3 -13.24 13.62 -11.18
CA THR A 3 -13.62 13.13 -9.86
C THR A 3 -12.78 11.90 -9.58
N ALA A 4 -12.44 11.64 -8.32
CA ALA A 4 -11.75 10.42 -7.87
C ALA A 4 -12.33 9.12 -8.49
N ALA A 5 -13.61 9.17 -8.88
CA ALA A 5 -14.33 8.10 -9.56
C ALA A 5 -13.73 7.63 -10.90
N GLU A 6 -12.88 8.42 -11.56
CA GLU A 6 -12.25 8.00 -12.83
C GLU A 6 -11.28 6.82 -12.64
N PHE A 7 -10.71 6.63 -11.45
CA PHE A 7 -9.90 5.44 -11.15
C PHE A 7 -10.67 4.28 -10.50
N ASP A 8 -11.95 4.44 -10.18
CA ASP A 8 -12.71 3.41 -9.46
C ASP A 8 -12.74 2.08 -10.21
N GLU A 9 -12.78 2.12 -11.55
CA GLU A 9 -12.74 0.93 -12.39
C GLU A 9 -11.40 0.17 -12.36
N PHE A 10 -10.31 0.83 -11.94
CA PHE A 10 -8.97 0.24 -11.84
C PHE A 10 -8.70 -0.41 -10.47
N TRP A 11 -9.51 -0.13 -9.45
CA TRP A 11 -9.39 -0.71 -8.11
C TRP A 11 -9.98 -2.13 -8.03
N VAL A 12 -9.44 -3.03 -8.83
CA VAL A 12 -9.98 -4.38 -9.04
C VAL A 12 -9.59 -5.40 -7.97
N HIS A 13 -8.74 -5.03 -7.01
CA HIS A 13 -8.29 -5.89 -5.92
C HIS A 13 -8.80 -5.37 -4.58
N THR A 14 -9.03 -6.28 -3.64
CA THR A 14 -9.33 -5.94 -2.24
C THR A 14 -8.24 -6.52 -1.35
N VAL A 15 -7.63 -5.67 -0.53
CA VAL A 15 -6.65 -6.06 0.50
C VAL A 15 -7.21 -5.81 1.89
N THR A 16 -6.72 -6.54 2.88
CA THR A 16 -7.01 -6.26 4.29
C THR A 16 -5.83 -5.54 4.91
N VAL A 17 -6.07 -4.36 5.48
CA VAL A 17 -5.03 -3.54 6.12
C VAL A 17 -5.27 -3.45 7.61
N ARG A 18 -4.22 -3.68 8.40
CA ARG A 18 -4.17 -3.44 9.84
C ARG A 18 -3.20 -2.30 10.11
N THR A 19 -3.76 -1.09 10.25
CA THR A 19 -3.00 0.14 10.41
C THR A 19 -2.17 0.11 11.69
N LEU A 20 -0.89 0.47 11.62
CA LEU A 20 -0.07 0.64 12.81
C LEU A 20 -0.57 1.85 13.61
N ILE A 21 -1.00 1.63 14.86
CA ILE A 21 -1.50 2.70 15.75
C ILE A 21 -0.49 3.07 16.84
N GLY A 22 0.55 2.28 17.03
CA GLY A 22 1.66 2.62 17.91
C GLY A 22 2.62 1.46 18.12
N THR A 23 3.79 1.79 18.65
CA THR A 23 4.81 0.81 19.02
C THR A 23 5.03 0.89 20.53
N GLY A 24 4.86 -0.24 21.22
CA GLY A 24 5.00 -0.33 22.68
C GLY A 24 6.11 -1.29 23.11
N ALA A 25 6.33 -1.38 24.43
CA ALA A 25 7.35 -2.27 25.01
C ALA A 25 7.15 -3.77 24.68
N TYR A 26 5.94 -4.15 24.25
CA TYR A 26 5.57 -5.53 23.91
C TYR A 26 5.42 -5.77 22.41
N GLY A 27 5.77 -4.78 21.57
CA GLY A 27 5.66 -4.85 20.12
C GLY A 27 4.70 -3.82 19.53
N ASP A 28 4.48 -3.95 18.23
CA ASP A 28 3.59 -3.09 17.45
C ASP A 28 2.12 -3.38 17.75
N VAL A 29 1.34 -2.32 17.83
CA VAL A 29 -0.10 -2.35 18.05
C VAL A 29 -0.77 -1.91 16.76
N HIS A 30 -1.64 -2.77 16.24
CA HIS A 30 -2.39 -2.49 15.01
C HIS A 30 -3.88 -2.29 15.30
N ALA A 31 -4.53 -1.48 14.48
CA ALA A 31 -5.98 -1.31 14.45
C ALA A 31 -6.69 -2.58 13.95
N GLU A 32 -8.01 -2.59 14.10
CA GLU A 32 -8.88 -3.62 13.51
C GLU A 32 -8.69 -3.67 11.98
N PRO A 33 -8.66 -4.87 11.35
CA PRO A 33 -8.59 -5.02 9.91
C PRO A 33 -9.67 -4.24 9.16
N VAL A 34 -9.25 -3.50 8.14
CA VAL A 34 -10.12 -2.77 7.21
C VAL A 34 -9.87 -3.26 5.80
N GLU A 35 -10.94 -3.51 5.05
CA GLU A 35 -10.85 -3.81 3.62
C GLU A 35 -10.65 -2.52 2.80
N VAL A 36 -9.69 -2.55 1.89
CA VAL A 36 -9.34 -1.43 1.01
C VAL A 36 -9.31 -1.93 -0.43
N THR A 37 -10.04 -1.25 -1.30
CA THR A 37 -10.01 -1.47 -2.74
C THR A 37 -8.79 -0.77 -3.33
N CYS A 38 -8.02 -1.48 -4.15
CA CYS A 38 -6.79 -0.99 -4.72
C CYS A 38 -6.46 -1.74 -6.02
N PHE A 39 -5.47 -1.23 -6.74
CA PHE A 39 -4.76 -1.98 -7.76
C PHE A 39 -3.49 -2.54 -7.13
N ALA A 40 -3.30 -3.86 -7.20
CA ALA A 40 -2.13 -4.53 -6.64
C ALA A 40 -1.18 -4.96 -7.77
N GLU A 41 0.00 -4.35 -7.82
CA GLU A 41 1.08 -4.77 -8.69
C GLU A 41 2.03 -5.69 -7.92
N ASP A 42 1.80 -7.00 -8.02
CA ASP A 42 2.66 -8.00 -7.38
C ASP A 42 3.84 -8.38 -8.29
N LYS A 43 4.87 -7.52 -8.34
CA LYS A 43 6.11 -7.77 -9.07
C LYS A 43 7.18 -8.30 -8.13
N ARG A 44 7.54 -9.58 -8.30
CA ARG A 44 8.70 -10.17 -7.61
C ARG A 44 9.98 -9.79 -8.35
N ARG A 45 10.67 -8.74 -7.92
CA ARG A 45 11.97 -8.35 -8.50
C ARG A 45 13.13 -8.84 -7.66
N LEU A 46 13.98 -9.71 -8.21
CA LEU A 46 15.25 -10.06 -7.59
C LEU A 46 16.23 -8.89 -7.76
N VAL A 47 16.56 -8.22 -6.65
CA VAL A 47 17.64 -7.23 -6.58
C VAL A 47 18.73 -7.77 -5.66
N ARG A 48 19.98 -7.83 -6.15
CA ARG A 48 21.17 -8.17 -5.35
C ARG A 48 21.78 -6.89 -4.80
N ASN A 49 22.01 -6.86 -3.48
CA ASN A 49 22.82 -5.80 -2.88
C ASN A 49 24.33 -6.10 -3.03
N SER A 50 25.18 -5.11 -2.73
CA SER A 50 26.65 -5.20 -2.82
C SER A 50 27.29 -6.28 -1.92
N ASP A 51 26.54 -6.79 -0.94
CA ASP A 51 26.96 -7.83 0.00
C ASP A 51 26.44 -9.23 -0.38
N GLY A 52 25.80 -9.38 -1.54
CA GLY A 52 25.34 -10.66 -2.07
C GLY A 52 24.09 -11.26 -1.40
N LYS A 53 23.39 -10.50 -0.56
CA LYS A 53 22.07 -10.91 -0.03
C LYS A 53 20.99 -10.61 -1.07
N GLU A 54 20.21 -11.64 -1.39
CA GLU A 54 18.97 -11.54 -2.17
C GLU A 54 17.80 -11.27 -1.22
N VAL A 55 16.95 -10.31 -1.58
CA VAL A 55 15.49 -10.18 -1.32
C VAL A 55 15.14 -8.69 -1.37
N ILE A 56 14.11 -8.32 -2.16
CA ILE A 56 12.87 -7.67 -1.72
C ILE A 56 11.81 -7.97 -2.79
N SER A 57 10.65 -8.46 -2.38
CA SER A 57 9.49 -8.60 -3.25
C SER A 57 8.72 -7.28 -3.22
N GLU A 58 8.97 -6.37 -4.16
CA GLU A 58 8.26 -5.09 -4.19
C GLU A 58 6.85 -5.28 -4.76
N THR A 59 5.88 -5.57 -3.89
CA THR A 59 4.48 -5.39 -4.25
C THR A 59 4.12 -3.92 -4.04
N THR A 60 3.59 -3.26 -5.07
CA THR A 60 3.08 -1.90 -4.96
C THR A 60 1.57 -1.93 -5.00
N LEU A 61 0.93 -1.29 -4.04
CA LEU A 61 -0.50 -1.04 -4.05
C LEU A 61 -0.74 0.40 -4.46
N SER A 62 -1.67 0.62 -5.39
CA SER A 62 -2.18 1.94 -5.73
C SER A 62 -3.66 2.01 -5.35
N GLY A 63 -4.11 3.08 -4.74
CA GLY A 63 -5.54 3.26 -4.44
C GLY A 63 -5.92 4.70 -4.12
N PRO A 64 -7.16 4.91 -3.65
CA PRO A 64 -7.70 6.25 -3.43
C PRO A 64 -6.82 7.07 -2.47
N VAL A 65 -6.69 8.37 -2.70
CA VAL A 65 -5.85 9.26 -1.89
C VAL A 65 -6.31 9.31 -0.43
N GLU A 66 -7.62 9.18 -0.19
CA GLU A 66 -8.24 9.17 1.14
C GLU A 66 -7.82 7.94 1.97
N ARG A 67 -7.34 6.89 1.30
CA ARG A 67 -6.89 5.64 1.95
C ARG A 67 -5.42 5.69 2.37
N SER A 68 -4.69 6.76 2.03
CA SER A 68 -3.30 7.00 2.46
C SER A 68 -3.08 6.92 3.97
N LEU A 69 -4.10 7.29 4.76
CA LEU A 69 -4.05 7.23 6.23
C LEU A 69 -4.22 5.81 6.81
N ILE A 70 -4.66 4.85 5.99
CA ILE A 70 -4.94 3.47 6.43
C ILE A 70 -3.69 2.60 6.28
N TRP A 71 -2.95 2.74 5.19
CA TRP A 71 -1.73 1.96 4.93
C TRP A 71 -0.47 2.79 5.20
N THR A 72 -0.32 3.25 6.45
CA THR A 72 0.90 3.95 6.90
C THR A 72 2.10 2.99 7.02
N PRO A 73 3.34 3.48 6.96
CA PRO A 73 4.52 2.64 7.16
C PRO A 73 4.45 1.81 8.46
N GLY A 74 4.82 0.54 8.37
CA GLY A 74 4.69 -0.44 9.46
C GLY A 74 3.32 -1.10 9.57
N SER A 75 2.31 -0.66 8.80
CA SER A 75 1.02 -1.35 8.74
C SER A 75 1.16 -2.74 8.11
N LEU A 76 0.35 -3.69 8.57
CA LEU A 76 0.28 -5.03 8.01
C LEU A 76 -0.78 -5.09 6.92
N VAL A 77 -0.45 -5.73 5.80
CA VAL A 77 -1.34 -5.88 4.65
C VAL A 77 -1.44 -7.34 4.26
N THR A 78 -2.65 -7.85 4.19
CA THR A 78 -2.98 -9.16 3.63
C THR A 78 -3.42 -9.00 2.19
N LEU A 79 -2.66 -9.56 1.26
CA LEU A 79 -2.95 -9.58 -0.17
C LEU A 79 -4.04 -10.60 -0.50
N PRO A 80 -4.71 -10.50 -1.68
CA PRO A 80 -5.72 -11.49 -2.11
C PRO A 80 -5.18 -12.92 -2.19
N SER A 81 -3.86 -13.08 -2.37
CA SER A 81 -3.17 -14.37 -2.35
C SER A 81 -3.07 -15.01 -0.95
N GLY A 82 -3.49 -14.30 0.11
CA GLY A 82 -3.31 -14.68 1.50
C GLY A 82 -1.91 -14.36 2.06
N ARG A 83 -1.01 -13.79 1.24
CA ARG A 83 0.31 -13.36 1.67
C ARG A 83 0.19 -12.11 2.55
N GLU A 84 0.79 -12.16 3.72
CA GLU A 84 0.97 -10.98 4.57
C GLU A 84 2.29 -10.28 4.23
N ALA A 85 2.25 -8.96 4.19
CA ALA A 85 3.39 -8.09 3.95
C ALA A 85 3.28 -6.83 4.82
N THR A 86 4.41 -6.14 5.02
CA THR A 86 4.43 -4.88 5.78
C THR A 86 4.61 -3.70 4.84
N VAL A 87 3.93 -2.59 5.11
CA VAL A 87 4.14 -1.33 4.37
C VAL A 87 5.50 -0.75 4.74
N ILE A 88 6.34 -0.51 3.73
CA ILE A 88 7.67 0.10 3.87
C ILE A 88 7.56 1.61 3.73
N THR A 89 6.89 2.07 2.68
CA THR A 89 6.70 3.50 2.39
C THR A 89 5.33 3.73 1.78
N THR A 90 4.82 4.95 2.01
CA THR A 90 3.56 5.43 1.46
C THR A 90 3.81 6.76 0.77
N SER A 91 3.32 6.91 -0.45
CA SER A 91 3.43 8.10 -1.27
C SER A 91 2.05 8.58 -1.67
N THR A 92 1.86 9.89 -1.80
CA THR A 92 0.62 10.48 -2.32
C THR A 92 0.96 11.29 -3.56
N PHE A 93 0.22 11.04 -4.63
CA PHE A 93 0.38 11.69 -5.92
C PHE A 93 -0.82 12.58 -6.17
N THR A 94 -0.56 13.88 -6.28
CA THR A 94 -1.57 14.91 -6.55
C THR A 94 -1.27 15.58 -7.89
N SER A 95 -2.28 15.71 -8.72
CA SER A 95 -2.19 16.31 -10.06
C SER A 95 -2.16 17.84 -10.05
N GLY A 96 -2.60 18.47 -8.95
CA GLY A 96 -2.68 19.92 -8.82
C GLY A 96 -3.63 20.54 -9.84
N ASP A 97 -3.13 21.50 -10.61
CA ASP A 97 -3.94 22.23 -11.60
C ASP A 97 -4.23 21.43 -12.89
N LEU A 98 -3.68 20.22 -13.01
CA LEU A 98 -3.87 19.39 -14.20
C LEU A 98 -5.26 18.72 -14.28
N ASP A 99 -6.08 18.80 -13.21
CA ASP A 99 -7.41 18.15 -13.11
C ASP A 99 -7.34 16.67 -13.54
N LEU A 100 -6.27 15.98 -13.11
CA LEU A 100 -6.10 14.53 -13.30
C LEU A 100 -6.40 13.82 -11.99
N PRO A 101 -6.75 12.52 -12.01
CA PRO A 101 -7.12 11.85 -10.79
C PRO A 101 -5.89 11.61 -9.90
N ASP A 102 -6.10 11.82 -8.60
CA ASP A 102 -5.10 11.66 -7.55
C ASP A 102 -5.13 10.23 -7.00
N HIS A 103 -3.98 9.74 -6.54
CA HIS A 103 -3.89 8.42 -5.93
C HIS A 103 -2.82 8.38 -4.85
N SER A 104 -2.88 7.35 -4.02
CA SER A 104 -1.81 7.01 -3.09
C SER A 104 -1.20 5.65 -3.44
N GLU A 105 0.08 5.49 -3.14
CA GLU A 105 0.80 4.24 -3.34
C GLU A 105 1.43 3.77 -2.03
N ALA A 106 1.42 2.46 -1.81
CA ALA A 106 2.09 1.81 -0.70
C ALA A 106 3.00 0.70 -1.23
N VAL A 107 4.27 0.72 -0.84
CA VAL A 107 5.25 -0.33 -1.20
C VAL A 107 5.35 -1.32 -0.06
N LEU A 108 5.28 -2.61 -0.38
CA LEU A 108 5.29 -3.71 0.57
C LEU A 108 6.59 -4.53 0.50
N THR A 109 6.85 -5.30 1.56
CA THR A 109 7.94 -6.29 1.66
C THR A 109 7.74 -7.55 0.83
#